data_AF-A0A2A2EMP2-F1
#
_entry.id   AF-A0A2A2EMP2-F1
#
_cell.length_a   1.000
_cell.length_b   1.000
_cell.length_c   1.000
_cell.angle_alpha   90.00
_cell.angle_beta   90.00
_cell.angle_gamma   90.00
#
_symmetry.space_group_name_H-M   'P 1'
#
loop_
_entity.id
_entity.type
_entity.pdbx_description
1 polymer ?
#
loop_
_entity_poly.entity_id
_entity_poly.type
_entity_poly.pdbx_seq_one_letter_code
_entity_poly.pdbx_strand_id
1 'polypeptide(L)'
;MSQHRVRTPEPRSRLSQALAEVMHETRQRQLEAEQQGLAALEHLVRVAQGHSGQSHHLRRLLLGLYNGYRWPFEMQRLRGLDADLQADALAVIRMATYSGHEIHTFIEGGDTLLKRFWEIEEAADE
;
A
#
# COMPACT_ATOMS: atom_id res chain seq x y z
N MET A 1 -50.22 34.97 21.61
CA MET A 1 -48.77 35.12 21.28
C MET A 1 -48.14 33.74 21.31
N SER A 2 -47.96 33.12 20.15
CA SER A 2 -47.54 31.72 20.01
C SER A 2 -46.03 31.59 20.22
N GLN A 3 -45.63 30.81 21.22
CA GLN A 3 -44.22 30.62 21.58
C GLN A 3 -43.51 29.80 20.50
N HIS A 4 -42.50 30.41 19.90
CA HIS A 4 -41.61 29.79 18.94
C HIS A 4 -40.72 28.77 19.67
N ARG A 5 -41.07 27.49 19.60
CA ARG A 5 -40.25 26.40 20.15
C ARG A 5 -39.04 26.24 19.23
N VAL A 6 -37.88 26.73 19.65
CA VAL A 6 -36.60 26.53 18.95
C VAL A 6 -36.40 25.02 18.79
N ARG A 7 -36.46 24.53 17.54
CA ARG A 7 -36.07 23.15 17.22
C ARG A 7 -34.58 23.02 17.56
N THR A 8 -34.27 22.33 18.65
CA THR A 8 -32.93 21.78 18.85
C THR A 8 -32.60 20.89 17.63
N PRO A 9 -31.39 20.95 17.06
CA PRO A 9 -31.05 20.10 15.92
C PRO A 9 -31.11 18.65 16.39
N GLU A 10 -31.91 17.85 15.71
CA GLU A 10 -32.09 16.42 15.96
C GLU A 10 -30.73 15.67 16.09
N PRO A 11 -30.65 14.59 16.89
CA PRO A 11 -29.46 13.76 17.05
C PRO A 11 -28.90 13.18 15.74
N ARG A 12 -29.68 13.20 14.66
CA ARG A 12 -29.23 12.92 13.29
C ARG A 12 -28.13 13.85 12.77
N SER A 13 -27.93 15.06 13.34
CA SER A 13 -26.94 16.02 12.83
C SER A 13 -25.50 15.79 13.34
N ARG A 14 -25.29 15.39 14.61
CA ARG A 14 -23.93 15.19 15.15
C ARG A 14 -23.29 13.89 14.66
N LEU A 15 -24.07 12.80 14.62
CA LEU A 15 -23.58 11.52 14.10
C LEU A 15 -23.23 11.62 12.62
N SER A 16 -24.07 12.30 11.82
CA SER A 16 -23.77 12.50 10.39
C SER A 16 -22.54 13.39 10.17
N GLN A 17 -22.36 14.44 10.98
CA GLN A 17 -21.15 15.27 10.95
C GLN A 17 -19.90 14.46 11.32
N ALA A 18 -19.94 13.69 12.41
CA ALA A 18 -18.82 12.86 12.84
C ALA A 18 -18.47 11.78 11.80
N LEU A 19 -19.48 11.14 11.17
CA LEU A 19 -19.25 10.19 10.08
C LEU A 19 -18.62 10.87 8.86
N ALA A 20 -19.07 12.07 8.49
CA ALA A 20 -18.49 12.83 7.38
C ALA A 20 -17.03 13.22 7.64
N GLU A 21 -16.69 13.62 8.86
CA GLU A 21 -15.32 13.93 9.29
C GLU A 21 -14.42 12.68 9.20
N VAL A 22 -14.86 11.55 9.76
CA VAL A 22 -14.12 10.28 9.67
C VAL A 22 -13.90 9.87 8.22
N MET A 23 -14.94 9.94 7.38
CA MET A 23 -14.82 9.61 5.96
C MET A 23 -13.85 10.56 5.22
N HIS A 24 -13.87 11.85 5.57
CA HIS A 24 -12.93 12.82 5.01
C HIS A 24 -11.49 12.52 5.41
N GLU A 25 -11.22 12.26 6.70
CA GLU A 25 -9.90 11.88 7.19
C GLU A 25 -9.39 10.59 6.55
N THR A 26 -10.24 9.56 6.46
CA THR A 26 -9.88 8.29 5.79
C THR A 26 -9.51 8.55 4.33
N ARG A 27 -10.29 9.38 3.62
CA ARG A 27 -10.00 9.73 2.23
C ARG A 27 -8.70 10.51 2.08
N GLN A 28 -8.41 11.46 2.98
CA GLN A 28 -7.13 12.18 2.96
C GLN A 28 -5.95 11.24 3.17
N ARG A 29 -6.01 10.36 4.17
CA ARG A 29 -4.96 9.36 4.42
C ARG A 29 -4.76 8.43 3.22
N GLN A 30 -5.83 8.04 2.54
CA GLN A 30 -5.75 7.23 1.33
C GLN A 30 -5.04 7.98 0.20
N LEU A 31 -5.42 9.24 -0.07
CA LEU A 31 -4.81 10.06 -1.13
C LEU A 31 -3.33 10.36 -0.86
N GLU A 32 -2.96 10.61 0.39
CA GLU A 32 -1.56 10.80 0.80
C GLU A 32 -0.75 9.52 0.64
N ALA A 33 -1.31 8.38 1.07
CA ALA A 33 -0.67 7.07 0.94
C ALA A 33 -0.48 6.68 -0.54
N GLU A 34 -1.48 6.90 -1.39
CA GLU A 34 -1.40 6.61 -2.83
C GLU A 34 -0.34 7.48 -3.52
N GLN A 35 -0.29 8.79 -3.25
CA GLN A 35 0.72 9.66 -3.85
C GLN A 35 2.15 9.27 -3.48
N GLN A 36 2.41 8.98 -2.20
CA GLN A 36 3.74 8.59 -1.74
C GLN A 36 4.10 7.17 -2.19
N GLY A 37 3.13 6.25 -2.13
CA GLY A 37 3.34 4.86 -2.45
C GLY A 37 3.56 4.59 -3.93
N LEU A 38 2.99 5.39 -4.84
CA LEU A 38 3.17 5.16 -6.28
C LEU A 38 4.60 5.45 -6.72
N ALA A 39 5.17 6.58 -6.30
CA ALA A 39 6.56 6.93 -6.60
C ALA A 39 7.54 5.92 -5.95
N ALA A 40 7.25 5.50 -4.72
CA ALA A 40 8.01 4.45 -4.05
C ALA A 40 7.92 3.11 -4.80
N LEU A 41 6.73 2.71 -5.26
CA LEU A 41 6.53 1.47 -6.01
C LEU A 41 7.36 1.45 -7.29
N GLU A 42 7.35 2.54 -8.06
CA GLU A 42 8.17 2.67 -9.26
C GLU A 42 9.67 2.51 -8.95
N HIS A 43 10.14 3.10 -7.84
CA HIS A 43 11.52 2.94 -7.40
C HIS A 43 11.84 1.50 -7.02
N LEU A 44 11.01 0.86 -6.19
CA LEU A 44 11.21 -0.53 -5.78
C LEU A 44 11.23 -1.48 -6.97
N VAL A 45 10.31 -1.30 -7.93
CA VAL A 45 10.26 -2.10 -9.17
C VAL A 45 11.57 -1.96 -9.94
N ARG A 46 12.09 -0.73 -10.07
CA ARG A 46 13.38 -0.48 -10.77
C ARG A 46 14.52 -1.24 -10.11
N VAL A 47 14.64 -1.19 -8.78
CA VAL A 47 15.71 -1.88 -8.04
C VAL A 47 15.52 -3.39 -8.05
N ALA A 48 14.27 -3.87 -7.96
CA ALA A 48 13.92 -5.30 -8.00
C ALA A 48 14.29 -5.99 -9.32
N GLN A 49 14.42 -5.22 -10.41
CA GLN A 49 14.89 -5.73 -11.71
C GLN A 49 16.40 -6.04 -11.74
N GLY A 50 17.17 -5.57 -10.75
CA GLY A 50 18.59 -5.85 -10.65
C GLY A 50 18.91 -7.25 -10.10
N HIS A 51 20.19 -7.47 -9.83
CA HIS A 51 20.73 -8.75 -9.37
C HIS A 51 21.41 -8.65 -7.99
N SER A 52 21.19 -7.58 -7.23
CA SER A 52 21.78 -7.42 -5.90
C SER A 52 20.97 -8.17 -4.83
N GLY A 53 21.54 -8.30 -3.62
CA GLY A 53 20.79 -8.78 -2.46
C GLY A 53 19.55 -7.93 -2.16
N GLN A 54 19.64 -6.61 -2.37
CA GLN A 54 18.49 -5.71 -2.25
C GLN A 54 17.43 -6.00 -3.32
N SER A 55 17.83 -6.26 -4.57
CA SER A 55 16.89 -6.65 -5.63
C SER A 55 16.10 -7.91 -5.26
N HIS A 56 16.78 -8.91 -4.71
CA HIS A 56 16.14 -10.12 -4.18
C HIS A 56 15.15 -9.82 -3.05
N HIS A 57 15.53 -9.02 -2.05
CA HIS A 57 14.64 -8.64 -0.96
C HIS A 57 13.40 -7.89 -1.43
N LEU A 58 13.54 -7.01 -2.42
CA LEU A 58 12.43 -6.26 -2.99
C LEU A 58 11.51 -7.14 -3.85
N ARG A 59 12.04 -8.11 -4.60
CA ARG A 59 11.19 -9.10 -5.28
C ARG A 59 10.36 -9.90 -4.28
N ARG A 60 10.96 -10.38 -3.19
CA ARG A 60 10.24 -11.07 -2.10
C ARG A 60 9.15 -10.21 -1.46
N LEU A 61 9.40 -8.91 -1.27
CA LEU A 61 8.39 -7.98 -0.77
C LEU A 61 7.21 -7.85 -1.76
N LEU A 62 7.51 -7.54 -3.03
CA LEU A 62 6.48 -7.34 -4.06
C LEU A 62 5.66 -8.61 -4.31
N LEU A 63 6.29 -9.77 -4.32
CA LEU A 63 5.62 -11.07 -4.41
C LEU A 63 4.78 -11.36 -3.16
N GLY A 64 5.22 -10.97 -1.97
CA GLY A 64 4.42 -11.10 -0.75
C GLY A 64 3.18 -10.20 -0.74
N LEU A 65 3.27 -9.01 -1.33
CA LEU A 65 2.10 -8.13 -1.55
C LEU A 65 1.14 -8.69 -2.61
N TYR A 66 1.67 -9.40 -3.61
CA TYR A 66 0.88 -10.03 -4.67
C TYR A 66 0.21 -11.34 -4.22
N ASN A 67 0.94 -12.20 -3.50
CA ASN A 67 0.48 -13.49 -3.02
C ASN A 67 1.27 -13.92 -1.77
N GLY A 68 0.89 -13.36 -0.61
CA GLY A 68 1.56 -13.64 0.66
C GLY A 68 1.46 -15.09 1.15
N TYR A 69 0.49 -15.88 0.64
CA TYR A 69 0.40 -17.30 0.99
C TYR A 69 1.52 -18.12 0.36
N ARG A 70 1.86 -17.86 -0.91
CA ARG A 70 2.99 -18.50 -1.58
C ARG A 70 4.32 -17.86 -1.19
N TRP A 71 4.33 -16.54 -1.05
CA TRP A 71 5.53 -15.74 -0.82
C TRP A 71 5.44 -15.01 0.51
N PRO A 72 5.51 -15.72 1.65
CA PRO A 72 5.57 -15.05 2.94
C PRO A 72 6.83 -14.17 2.98
N PHE A 73 6.67 -12.97 3.54
CA PHE A 73 7.75 -12.00 3.64
C PHE A 73 8.38 -12.01 5.03
N GLU A 74 9.68 -12.30 5.10
CA GLU A 74 10.43 -12.33 6.35
C GLU A 74 10.99 -10.95 6.71
N MET A 75 10.75 -10.52 7.96
CA MET A 75 11.16 -9.19 8.44
C MET A 75 12.67 -8.93 8.40
N GLN A 76 13.52 -9.98 8.37
CA GLN A 76 14.96 -9.77 8.21
C GLN A 76 15.31 -9.14 6.85
N ARG A 77 14.52 -9.40 5.80
CA ARG A 77 14.72 -8.81 4.47
C ARG A 77 14.50 -7.31 4.48
N LEU A 78 13.43 -6.85 5.16
CA LEU A 78 13.18 -5.41 5.34
C LEU A 78 14.32 -4.74 6.10
N ARG A 79 14.82 -5.39 7.17
CA ARG A 79 15.96 -4.87 7.94
C ARG A 79 17.27 -4.81 7.14
N GLY A 80 17.40 -5.65 6.11
CA GLY A 80 18.58 -5.70 5.24
C GLY A 80 18.61 -4.64 4.13
N LEU A 81 17.48 -3.98 3.85
CA LEU A 81 17.39 -2.93 2.84
C LEU A 81 18.15 -1.66 3.27
N ASP A 82 18.62 -0.90 2.29
CA ASP A 82 19.13 0.45 2.52
C ASP A 82 17.99 1.36 3.03
N ALA A 83 18.32 2.43 3.76
CA ALA A 83 17.34 3.20 4.52
C ALA A 83 16.24 3.85 3.64
N ASP A 84 16.59 4.27 2.42
CA ASP A 84 15.65 4.79 1.43
C ASP A 84 14.70 3.69 0.93
N LEU A 85 15.24 2.50 0.62
CA LEU A 85 14.44 1.35 0.20
C LEU A 85 13.53 0.82 1.32
N GLN A 86 13.94 0.94 2.58
CA GLN A 86 13.07 0.65 3.73
C GLN A 86 11.90 1.62 3.79
N ALA A 87 12.16 2.92 3.62
CA ALA A 87 11.12 3.94 3.63
C ALA A 87 10.12 3.72 2.48
N ASP A 88 10.62 3.43 1.28
CA ASP A 88 9.81 3.14 0.10
C ASP A 88 8.97 1.85 0.30
N ALA A 89 9.57 0.80 0.86
CA ALA A 89 8.84 -0.44 1.19
C ALA A 89 7.64 -0.17 2.11
N LEU A 90 7.83 0.65 3.16
CA LEU A 90 6.75 1.02 4.08
C LEU A 90 5.70 1.93 3.42
N ALA A 91 6.11 2.82 2.52
CA ALA A 91 5.17 3.64 1.75
C ALA A 91 4.30 2.79 0.81
N VAL A 92 4.89 1.81 0.13
CA VAL A 92 4.16 0.86 -0.72
C VAL A 92 3.20 -0.01 0.10
N ILE A 93 3.62 -0.55 1.24
CA ILE A 93 2.74 -1.31 2.15
C ILE A 93 1.55 -0.44 2.59
N ARG A 94 1.81 0.81 2.95
CA ARG A 94 0.75 1.76 3.34
C ARG A 94 -0.24 1.99 2.20
N MET A 95 0.24 2.24 0.99
CA MET A 95 -0.61 2.39 -0.20
C MET A 95 -1.44 1.14 -0.49
N ALA A 96 -0.80 -0.05 -0.50
CA ALA A 96 -1.48 -1.31 -0.75
C ALA A 96 -2.56 -1.61 0.31
N THR A 97 -2.37 -1.14 1.55
CA THR A 97 -3.35 -1.30 2.64
C THR A 97 -4.61 -0.47 2.41
N TYR A 98 -4.49 0.74 1.85
CA TYR A 98 -5.60 1.70 1.76
C TYR A 98 -6.23 1.82 0.37
N SER A 99 -5.53 1.45 -0.69
CA SER A 99 -5.98 1.69 -2.06
C SER A 99 -7.13 0.78 -2.50
N GLY A 100 -7.32 -0.38 -1.86
CA GLY A 100 -8.34 -1.36 -2.25
C GLY A 100 -8.08 -2.08 -3.58
N HIS A 101 -6.93 -1.83 -4.22
CA HIS A 101 -6.51 -2.47 -5.46
C HIS A 101 -5.31 -3.38 -5.23
N GLU A 102 -5.19 -4.43 -6.04
CA GLU A 102 -4.05 -5.35 -5.97
C GLU A 102 -2.77 -4.67 -6.49
N ILE A 103 -1.63 -4.97 -5.88
CA ILE A 103 -0.37 -4.25 -6.13
C ILE A 103 0.05 -4.21 -7.61
N HIS A 104 -0.26 -5.27 -8.36
CA HIS A 104 0.09 -5.41 -9.77
C HIS A 104 -0.69 -4.44 -10.67
N THR A 105 -1.84 -3.95 -10.23
CA THR A 105 -2.69 -3.03 -11.01
C THR A 105 -2.15 -1.60 -11.07
N PHE A 106 -1.21 -1.25 -10.18
CA PHE A 106 -0.52 0.05 -10.18
C PHE A 106 0.64 0.11 -11.18
N ILE A 107 0.99 -1.02 -11.79
CA ILE A 107 2.16 -1.14 -12.67
C ILE A 107 1.67 -1.52 -14.06
N GLU A 108 2.09 -0.78 -15.08
CA GLU A 108 1.84 -1.16 -16.46
C GLU A 108 2.49 -2.52 -16.75
N GLY A 109 1.68 -3.51 -17.15
CA GLY A 109 2.15 -4.89 -17.33
C GLY A 109 2.50 -5.61 -16.03
N GLY A 110 1.96 -5.18 -14.89
CA GLY A 110 2.31 -5.69 -13.55
C GLY A 110 2.21 -7.20 -13.38
N ASP A 111 1.18 -7.85 -13.95
CA ASP A 111 1.08 -9.31 -13.92
C ASP A 111 2.28 -10.01 -14.56
N THR A 112 2.70 -9.51 -15.72
CA THR A 112 3.85 -10.08 -16.45
C THR A 112 5.14 -9.84 -15.67
N LEU A 113 5.29 -8.64 -15.11
CA LEU A 113 6.43 -8.28 -14.28
C LEU A 113 6.55 -9.19 -13.04
N LEU A 114 5.47 -9.35 -12.29
CA LEU A 114 5.48 -10.13 -11.06
C LEU A 114 5.60 -11.63 -11.34
N LYS A 115 5.01 -12.13 -12.43
CA LYS A 115 5.25 -13.50 -12.88
C LYS A 115 6.73 -13.74 -13.20
N ARG A 116 7.42 -12.79 -13.85
CA ARG A 116 8.86 -12.90 -14.07
C ARG A 116 9.64 -12.92 -12.75
N PHE A 117 9.26 -12.09 -11.78
CA PHE A 117 9.90 -12.12 -10.45
C PHE A 117 9.65 -13.45 -9.75
N TRP A 118 8.45 -14.01 -9.88
CA TRP A 118 8.12 -15.33 -9.37
C TRP A 118 9.06 -16.41 -9.93
N GLU A 119 9.23 -16.45 -11.25
CA GLU A 119 10.11 -17.41 -11.93
C GLU A 119 11.57 -17.28 -11.48
N ILE A 120 12.06 -16.04 -11.33
CA ILE A 120 13.43 -15.76 -10.83
C ILE A 120 13.62 -16.31 -9.42
N GLU A 121 12.66 -16.07 -8.54
CA GLU A 121 12.77 -16.39 -7.13
C GLU A 121 12.51 -17.89 -6.86
N GLU A 122 11.66 -18.56 -7.65
CA GLU A 122 11.51 -20.02 -7.57
C GLU A 122 12.79 -20.73 -7.97
N ALA A 123 13.45 -20.27 -9.03
CA ALA A 123 14.72 -20.85 -9.48
C ALA A 123 15.88 -20.62 -8.50
N ALA A 124 15.75 -19.68 -7.56
CA ALA A 124 16.75 -19.41 -6.54
C ALA A 124 16.55 -20.22 -5.24
N ASP A 125 15.35 -20.77 -5.04
CA ASP A 125 15.00 -21.62 -3.88
C ASP A 125 15.29 -23.13 -4.14
N GLU A 126 15.64 -23.51 -5.38
CA GLU A 126 16.10 -24.86 -5.79
C GLU A 126 17.64 -25.03 -5.70
#